data_AF-A0A353R8H1-F1
#
_entry.id   AF-A0A353R8H1-F1
#
_cell.length_a   1.000
_cell.length_b   1.000
_cell.length_c   1.000
_cell.angle_alpha   90.00
_cell.angle_beta   90.00
_cell.angle_gamma   90.00
#
_symmetry.space_group_name_H-M   'P 1'
#
loop_
_entity.id
_entity.type
_entity.pdbx_description
1 polymer ?
#
loop_
_entity_poly.entity_id
_entity_poly.type
_entity_poly.pdbx_seq_one_letter_code
_entity_poly.pdbx_strand_id
1 'polypeptide(L)' 'MEIKILGTGCPSCKALEEAARRAVMEMNLDAQIIKVEDMAEILNYGIMTTPALVVDGKIVLKG' A
#
# COMPACT_ATOMS: atom_id res chain seq x y z
N MET A 1 -11.73 4.82 -4.19
CA MET A 1 -10.33 5.19 -3.86
C MET A 1 -9.48 3.94 -3.98
N GLU A 2 -8.31 4.00 -4.62
CA GLU A 2 -7.45 2.80 -4.78
C GLU A 2 -6.24 2.92 -3.88
N ILE A 3 -6.07 1.98 -2.94
CA ILE A 3 -4.92 1.95 -2.03
C ILE A 3 -4.09 0.71 -2.37
N LYS A 4 -2.91 0.91 -2.92
CA LYS A 4 -1.94 -0.13 -3.24
C LYS A 4 -0.83 -0.17 -2.19
N ILE A 5 -0.63 -1.33 -1.59
CA ILE A 5 0.44 -1.57 -0.61
C ILE A 5 1.49 -2.42 -1.29
N LEU A 6 2.65 -1.82 -1.53
CA LEU A 6 3.77 -2.42 -2.23
C LEU A 6 4.76 -2.96 -1.21
N GLY A 7 4.85 -4.28 -1.13
CA GLY A 7 5.79 -4.93 -0.22
C GLY A 7 5.67 -6.44 -0.20
N THR A 8 6.80 -7.11 -0.01
CA THR A 8 6.96 -8.57 -0.07
C THR A 8 6.44 -9.32 1.16
N GLY A 9 5.52 -8.72 1.92
CA GLY A 9 4.83 -9.38 3.03
C GLY A 9 5.53 -9.32 4.40
N CYS A 10 6.52 -8.44 4.57
CA CYS A 10 7.15 -8.14 5.87
C CYS A 10 6.10 -7.71 6.92
N PRO A 11 6.38 -7.87 8.23
CA PRO A 11 5.47 -7.48 9.31
C PRO A 11 5.02 -6.02 9.23
N SER A 12 5.92 -5.11 8.81
CA SER A 12 5.61 -3.70 8.58
C SER A 12 4.57 -3.47 7.46
N CYS A 13 4.59 -4.31 6.41
CA CYS A 13 3.61 -4.23 5.32
C CYS A 13 2.21 -4.62 5.81
N LYS A 14 2.12 -5.66 6.66
CA LYS A 14 0.86 -6.09 7.28
C LYS A 14 0.28 -5.03 8.21
N ALA A 15 1.13 -4.42 9.04
CA ALA A 15 0.72 -3.32 9.91
C ALA A 15 0.15 -2.13 9.12
N LEU A 16 0.78 -1.80 7.98
CA LEU A 16 0.30 -0.75 7.08
C LEU A 16 -1.04 -1.08 6.43
N GLU A 17 -1.26 -2.35 6.04
CA GLU A 17 -2.53 -2.84 5.51
C GLU A 17 -3.66 -2.72 6.52
N GLU A 18 -3.45 -3.20 7.76
CA GLU A 18 -4.43 -3.07 8.84
C GLU A 18 -4.74 -1.60 9.13
N ALA A 19 -3.73 -0.74 9.20
CA ALA A 19 -3.90 0.69 9.44
C ALA A 19 -4.71 1.35 8.30
N ALA A 20 -4.39 1.04 7.05
CA ALA A 20 -5.12 1.56 5.89
C ALA A 20 -6.58 1.08 5.89
N ARG A 21 -6.82 -0.20 6.15
CA ARG A 21 -8.17 -0.79 6.21
C ARG A 21 -9.00 -0.16 7.32
N ARG A 22 -8.38 0.07 8.48
CA ARG A 22 -9.00 0.72 9.61
C ARG A 22 -9.33 2.18 9.30
N ALA A 23 -8.42 2.95 8.71
CA ALA A 23 -8.66 4.33 8.32
C ALA A 23 -9.81 4.44 7.30
N VAL A 24 -9.86 3.55 6.31
CA VAL A 24 -10.94 3.50 5.31
C VAL A 24 -12.29 3.23 5.97
N MET A 25 -12.35 2.28 6.91
CA MET A 25 -13.56 1.99 7.68
C MET A 25 -13.97 3.16 8.59
N GLU A 26 -13.04 3.77 9.32
CA GLU A 26 -13.32 4.91 10.21
C GLU A 26 -13.79 6.15 9.45
N MET A 27 -13.26 6.37 8.24
CA MET A 27 -13.67 7.47 7.38
C MET A 27 -14.88 7.13 6.49
N ASN A 28 -15.40 5.91 6.58
CA ASN A 28 -16.49 5.38 5.74
C ASN A 28 -16.24 5.61 4.23
N LEU A 29 -14.98 5.49 3.81
CA LEU A 29 -14.55 5.69 2.44
C LEU A 29 -14.70 4.37 1.67
N ASP A 30 -15.14 4.46 0.42
CA ASP A 30 -15.10 3.31 -0.49
C ASP A 30 -13.68 3.22 -1.09
N ALA A 31 -12.81 2.47 -0.42
CA ALA A 31 -11.44 2.26 -0.86
C ALA A 31 -11.12 0.78 -1.08
N GLN A 32 -10.52 0.47 -2.23
CA GLN A 32 -10.03 -0.87 -2.53
C GLN A 32 -8.56 -0.98 -2.13
N ILE A 33 -8.29 -1.89 -1.19
CA ILE A 33 -6.93 -2.17 -0.74
C ILE A 33 -6.39 -3.35 -1.54
N ILE A 34 -5.32 -3.09 -2.28
CA ILE A 34 -4.64 -4.06 -3.15
C ILE A 34 -3.21 -4.22 -2.63
N LYS A 35 -2.82 -5.46 -2.37
CA LYS A 35 -1.45 -5.77 -1.97
C LYS A 35 -0.64 -6.20 -3.19
N VAL A 36 0.42 -5.46 -3.47
CA VAL A 36 1.36 -5.75 -4.55
C VAL A 36 2.61 -6.35 -3.92
N GLU A 37 2.73 -7.67 -4.05
CA GLU A 37 3.89 -8.43 -3.55
C GLU A 37 4.91 -8.72 -4.66
N ASP A 38 4.54 -8.41 -5.91
CA ASP A 38 5.36 -8.65 -7.09
C ASP A 38 6.48 -7.60 -7.19
N MET A 39 7.73 -8.06 -7.11
CA MET A 39 8.90 -7.18 -7.20
C MET A 39 8.98 -6.42 -8.53
N ALA A 40 8.51 -6.99 -9.64
CA ALA A 40 8.56 -6.32 -10.93
C ALA A 40 7.56 -5.15 -10.96
N GLU A 41 6.34 -5.33 -10.43
CA GLU A 41 5.41 -4.19 -10.23
C GLU A 41 6.01 -3.13 -9.31
N ILE A 42 6.58 -3.52 -8.16
CA ILE A 42 7.16 -2.57 -7.19
C ILE A 42 8.25 -1.70 -7.83
N LEU A 43 9.15 -2.32 -8.61
CA LEU A 43 10.19 -1.61 -9.35
C LEU A 43 9.61 -0.73 -10.46
N ASN A 44 8.54 -1.16 -11.13
CA ASN A 44 7.84 -0.38 -12.15
C ASN A 44 7.19 0.89 -11.55
N TYR A 45 6.78 0.83 -10.28
CA TYR A 45 6.37 2.00 -9.50
C TYR A 45 7.54 2.89 -9.04
N GLY A 46 8.80 2.53 -9.34
CA GLY A 46 9.99 3.27 -8.91
C GLY A 46 10.27 3.17 -7.41
N ILE A 47 9.70 2.16 -6.75
CA ILE A 47 9.91 1.91 -5.32
C ILE A 47 11.18 1.07 -5.16
N MET A 48 12.24 1.67 -4.62
CA MET A 48 13.48 0.96 -4.27
C MET A 48 13.46 0.40 -2.84
N THR A 49 12.55 0.88 -1.99
CA THR A 49 12.48 0.51 -0.58
C THR A 49 11.02 0.27 -0.20
N THR A 50 10.76 -0.95 0.27
CA THR A 50 9.45 -1.40 0.73
C THR A 50 9.45 -1.47 2.26
N PRO A 51 8.34 -1.13 2.94
CA PRO A 51 6.98 -0.93 2.39
C PRO A 51 6.73 0.43 1.73
N ALA A 52 5.93 0.43 0.66
CA ALA A 52 5.40 1.64 0.07
C ALA A 52 3.87 1.63 0.00
N LEU A 53 3.27 2.82 0.15
CA LEU A 53 1.83 3.05 0.05
C LEU A 53 1.56 3.95 -1.14
N VAL A 54 0.68 3.51 -2.02
CA VAL A 54 0.18 4.25 -3.17
C VAL A 54 -1.32 4.45 -2.97
N VAL A 55 -1.79 5.69 -3.10
CA VAL A 55 -3.22 6.05 -3.03
C VAL A 55 -3.58 6.77 -4.32
N ASP A 56 -4.57 6.26 -5.04
CA ASP A 56 -5.04 6.77 -6.34
C ASP A 56 -3.87 7.00 -7.33
N GLY A 57 -2.97 6.02 -7.41
CA GLY A 57 -1.79 6.05 -8.27
C GLY A 57 -0.65 6.98 -7.80
N LYS A 58 -0.80 7.66 -6.65
CA LYS A 58 0.24 8.50 -6.06
C LYS A 58 0.94 7.82 -4.90
N ILE A 59 2.27 7.80 -4.92
CA ILE A 59 3.08 7.33 -3.80
C ILE A 59 2.97 8.34 -2.67
N VAL A 60 2.37 7.92 -1.55
CA VAL A 60 2.21 8.75 -0.35
C VAL A 60 3.22 8.37 0.75
N LEU A 61 3.72 7.13 0.71
CA LEU A 61 4.70 6.62 1.66
C LEU A 61 5.68 5.69 0.94
N LYS A 62 6.96 5.81 1.29
CA LYS A 62 8.05 4.89 0.94
C LYS A 62 8.98 4.79 2.14
N GLY A 63 9.30 3.60 2.60
CA GLY A 63 10.07 3.37 3.82
C GLY A 63 10.81 2.05 3.82
#